data_AF-A0A2T2SRG8-F1
#
_entry.id   AF-A0A2T2SRG8-F1
#
_cell.length_a   1.000
_cell.length_b   1.000
_cell.length_c   1.000
_cell.angle_alpha   90.00
_cell.angle_beta   90.00
_cell.angle_gamma   90.00
#
_symmetry.space_group_name_H-M   'P 1'
#
loop_
_entity.id
_entity.type
_entity.pdbx_description
1 polymer ?
#
loop_
_entity_poly.entity_id
_entity_poly.type
_entity_poly.pdbx_seq_one_letter_code
_entity_poly.pdbx_strand_id
1 'polypeptide(L)'
;MDPPGSLTANLRPSTLTCSPNPQTTVQNVIVFVLSAFLGNEILSKVPQTLHTPLMSGANAVSGITVVGALIAAGMTGTGWATWLGFFALVVAMINVVGGFLVTDRMLQMFARRQKPPAASEKSQEGAKTPVQ
;
A
#
# COMPACT_ATOMS: atom_id res chain seq x y z
N MET A 1 -12.37 41.54 31.71
CA MET A 1 -12.09 42.08 30.37
C MET A 1 -10.81 41.42 29.90
N ASP A 2 -10.93 40.22 29.33
CA ASP A 2 -9.81 39.56 28.65
C ASP A 2 -9.66 40.13 27.23
N PRO A 3 -8.43 40.31 26.72
CA PRO A 3 -8.23 40.76 25.36
C PRO A 3 -8.72 39.69 24.36
N PRO A 4 -9.53 40.05 23.36
CA PRO A 4 -9.97 39.13 22.32
C PRO A 4 -8.83 38.92 21.30
N GLY A 5 -8.11 37.80 21.39
CA GLY A 5 -7.08 37.52 20.38
C GLY A 5 -6.15 36.31 20.56
N SER A 6 -6.23 35.54 21.65
CA SER A 6 -5.29 34.43 21.90
C SER A 6 -5.79 33.04 21.48
N LEU A 7 -6.76 32.97 20.56
CA LEU A 7 -7.33 31.70 20.07
C LEU A 7 -6.67 31.19 18.77
N THR A 8 -5.38 31.45 18.56
CA THR A 8 -4.66 31.03 17.33
C THR A 8 -3.29 30.39 17.59
N ALA A 9 -2.94 30.10 18.84
CA ALA A 9 -1.62 29.57 19.20
C ALA A 9 -1.53 28.02 19.29
N ASN A 10 -2.45 27.26 18.69
CA ASN A 10 -2.52 25.80 18.86
C ASN A 10 -2.66 25.00 17.54
N LEU A 11 -1.89 25.39 16.51
CA LEU A 11 -1.66 24.54 15.32
C LEU A 11 -0.19 24.53 14.88
N ARG A 12 0.75 24.52 15.83
CA ARG A 12 2.13 24.10 15.53
C ARG A 12 2.21 22.58 15.73
N PRO A 13 2.54 21.78 14.70
CA PRO A 13 2.89 20.39 14.92
C PRO A 13 4.20 20.34 15.72
N SER A 14 4.11 20.16 17.03
CA SER A 14 5.26 19.96 17.93
C SER A 14 5.91 18.57 17.78
N THR A 15 5.83 17.94 16.60
CA THR A 15 6.24 16.55 16.36
C THR A 15 7.21 16.38 15.20
N LEU A 16 8.11 17.34 15.00
CA LEU A 16 9.30 17.17 14.15
C LEU A 16 10.57 17.71 14.82
N THR A 17 10.68 17.57 16.14
CA THR A 17 11.92 17.88 16.85
C THR A 17 12.82 16.65 16.85
N CYS A 18 13.95 16.72 16.14
CA CYS A 18 15.04 15.75 16.26
C CYS A 18 15.80 15.96 17.58
N SER A 19 15.12 15.80 18.71
CA SER A 19 15.81 15.57 19.97
C SER A 19 15.90 14.06 20.16
N PRO A 20 17.10 13.44 20.13
CA PRO A 20 17.23 12.01 20.41
C PRO A 20 16.86 11.77 21.87
N ASN A 21 15.57 11.51 22.12
CA ASN A 21 15.11 11.08 23.42
C ASN A 21 15.49 9.60 23.57
N PRO A 22 16.34 9.23 24.55
CA PRO A 22 16.81 7.86 24.69
C PRO A 22 15.64 6.88 24.90
N GLN A 23 14.53 7.33 25.49
CA GLN A 23 13.36 6.47 25.73
C GLN A 23 12.64 6.08 24.43
N THR A 24 12.44 7.02 23.49
CA THR A 24 11.77 6.71 22.22
C THR A 24 12.63 5.84 21.32
N THR A 25 13.96 6.03 21.34
CA THR A 25 14.88 5.19 20.58
C THR A 25 14.87 3.76 21.10
N VAL A 26 14.92 3.57 22.42
CA VAL A 26 14.83 2.25 23.06
C VAL A 26 13.49 1.58 22.70
N GLN A 27 12.37 2.31 22.76
CA GLN A 27 11.06 1.79 22.36
C GLN A 27 11.01 1.36 20.89
N ASN A 28 11.53 2.18 19.96
CA ASN A 28 11.58 1.86 18.53
C ASN A 28 12.44 0.63 18.25
N VAL A 29 13.57 0.48 18.95
CA VAL A 29 14.43 -0.70 18.85
C VAL A 29 13.72 -1.95 19.36
N ILE A 30 13.01 -1.86 20.49
CA ILE A 30 12.20 -2.98 21.00
C ILE A 30 11.16 -3.39 19.96
N VAL A 31 10.39 -2.45 19.41
CA VAL A 31 9.38 -2.73 18.37
C VAL A 31 10.03 -3.33 17.12
N PHE A 32 11.15 -2.77 16.66
CA PHE A 32 11.89 -3.29 15.51
C PHE A 32 12.30 -4.75 15.71
N VAL A 33 12.96 -5.06 16.84
CA VAL A 33 13.42 -6.42 17.16
C VAL A 33 12.25 -7.39 17.29
N LEU A 34 11.21 -7.02 18.06
CA LEU A 34 10.02 -7.87 18.23
C LEU A 34 9.28 -8.11 16.92
N SER A 35 9.16 -7.09 16.06
CA SER A 35 8.53 -7.22 14.73
C SER A 35 9.31 -8.14 13.79
N ALA A 36 10.65 -8.12 13.85
CA ALA A 36 11.50 -8.99 13.05
C ALA A 36 11.36 -10.47 13.47
N PHE A 37 11.37 -10.75 14.77
CA PHE A 37 11.11 -12.10 15.29
C PHE A 37 9.71 -12.60 14.91
N LEU A 38 8.71 -11.74 15.05
CA LEU A 38 7.33 -12.06 14.66
C LEU A 38 7.24 -12.38 13.17
N GLY A 39 7.90 -11.59 12.31
CA GLY A 39 7.96 -11.83 10.86
C GLY A 39 8.58 -13.19 10.53
N ASN A 40 9.69 -13.55 11.17
CA ASN A 40 10.36 -14.83 10.97
C ASN A 40 9.46 -16.02 11.36
N GLU A 41 8.78 -15.94 12.51
CA GLU A 41 7.91 -17.00 13.00
C GLU A 41 6.68 -17.21 12.10
N ILE A 42 6.11 -16.11 11.56
CA ILE A 42 4.98 -16.16 10.64
C ILE A 42 5.41 -16.76 9.30
N LEU A 43 6.53 -16.30 8.73
CA LEU A 43 7.00 -16.76 7.43
C LEU A 43 7.41 -18.24 7.44
N SER A 44 7.90 -18.74 8.58
CA SER A 44 8.32 -20.14 8.73
C SER A 44 7.14 -21.15 8.72
N LYS A 45 5.91 -20.69 8.93
CA LYS A 45 4.70 -21.54 9.01
C LYS A 45 3.87 -21.58 7.73
N VAL A 46 4.34 -20.94 6.65
CA VAL A 46 3.63 -20.95 5.36
C VAL A 46 3.93 -22.24 4.57
N PRO A 47 2.93 -22.84 3.90
CA PRO A 47 3.17 -24.03 3.10
C PRO A 47 3.94 -23.70 1.81
N GLN A 48 4.69 -24.68 1.28
CA GLN A 48 5.60 -24.49 0.15
C GLN A 48 4.92 -24.01 -1.15
N THR A 49 3.64 -24.33 -1.31
CA THR A 49 2.82 -23.88 -2.46
C THR A 49 2.65 -22.36 -2.50
N LEU A 50 2.81 -21.68 -1.37
CA LEU A 50 2.62 -20.24 -1.25
C LEU A 50 3.94 -19.45 -1.27
N HIS A 51 5.12 -20.05 -1.36
CA HIS A 51 6.36 -19.26 -1.34
C HIS A 51 6.47 -18.24 -2.49
N THR A 52 5.99 -18.59 -3.69
CA THR A 52 5.99 -17.68 -4.84
C THR A 52 4.98 -16.53 -4.71
N PRO A 53 3.70 -16.76 -4.38
CA PRO A 53 2.77 -15.65 -4.11
C PRO A 53 3.16 -14.85 -2.86
N LEU A 54 3.75 -15.48 -1.85
CA LEU A 54 4.27 -14.80 -0.65
C LEU A 54 5.46 -13.89 -0.98
N MET A 55 6.36 -14.34 -1.85
CA MET A 55 7.46 -13.52 -2.35
C MET A 55 6.95 -12.29 -3.10
N SER A 56 5.92 -12.44 -3.94
CA SER A 56 5.22 -11.31 -4.58
C SER A 56 4.50 -10.42 -3.57
N GLY A 57 3.84 -11.01 -2.58
CA GLY A 57 3.14 -10.30 -1.51
C GLY A 57 4.07 -9.43 -0.68
N ALA A 58 5.27 -9.92 -0.35
CA ALA A 58 6.29 -9.14 0.36
C ALA A 58 6.73 -7.90 -0.44
N ASN A 59 6.77 -7.99 -1.78
CA ASN A 59 7.01 -6.84 -2.64
C ASN A 59 5.88 -5.79 -2.51
N ALA A 60 4.62 -6.21 -2.48
CA ALA A 60 3.48 -5.31 -2.26
C ALA A 60 3.54 -4.61 -0.88
N VAL A 61 3.94 -5.34 0.16
CA VAL A 61 4.09 -4.78 1.53
C VAL A 61 5.20 -3.72 1.59
N SER A 62 6.27 -3.87 0.81
CA SER A 62 7.31 -2.83 0.70
C SER A 62 6.80 -1.50 0.10
N GLY A 63 5.59 -1.50 -0.47
CA GLY A 63 4.86 -0.31 -0.89
C GLY A 63 4.60 0.71 0.22
N ILE A 64 4.85 0.38 1.50
CA ILE A 64 4.82 1.34 2.63
C ILE A 64 5.71 2.57 2.40
N THR A 65 6.70 2.47 1.51
CA THR A 65 7.50 3.59 1.00
C THR A 65 6.67 4.78 0.50
N VAL A 66 5.41 4.58 0.10
CA VAL A 66 4.48 5.66 -0.28
C VAL A 66 4.26 6.67 0.85
N VAL A 67 4.27 6.25 2.11
CA VAL A 67 4.13 7.15 3.27
C VAL A 67 5.33 8.08 3.37
N GLY A 68 6.54 7.53 3.18
CA GLY A 68 7.77 8.32 3.15
C GLY A 68 7.80 9.29 1.97
N ALA A 69 7.36 8.84 0.79
CA ALA A 69 7.29 9.69 -0.40
C ALA A 69 6.26 10.83 -0.24
N LEU A 70 5.11 10.56 0.39
CA LEU A 70 4.09 11.58 0.65
C LEU A 70 4.59 12.66 1.61
N ILE A 71 5.25 12.25 2.70
CA ILE A 71 5.88 13.19 3.64
C ILE A 71 6.97 13.99 2.93
N ALA A 72 7.83 13.32 2.15
CA ALA A 72 8.89 13.98 1.40
C ALA A 72 8.36 15.01 0.43
N ALA A 73 7.31 14.69 -0.36
CA ALA A 73 6.67 15.60 -1.29
C ALA A 73 6.03 16.82 -0.59
N GLY A 74 5.41 16.59 0.58
CA GLY A 74 4.77 17.65 1.38
C GLY A 74 5.75 18.61 2.09
N MET A 75 7.01 18.22 2.27
CA MET A 75 8.04 19.01 2.95
C MET A 75 8.91 19.84 2.00
N THR A 76 8.64 19.84 0.70
CA THR A 76 9.52 20.47 -0.31
C THR A 76 9.31 21.99 -0.40
N GLY A 77 10.40 22.75 -0.22
CA GLY A 77 10.41 24.23 -0.34
C GLY A 77 11.17 24.77 -1.56
N THR A 78 11.85 23.91 -2.32
CA THR A 78 12.61 24.28 -3.53
C THR A 78 12.10 23.50 -4.75
N GLY A 79 12.11 24.13 -5.93
CA GLY A 79 11.52 23.53 -7.14
C GLY A 79 12.07 22.14 -7.49
N TRP A 80 13.38 21.92 -7.31
CA TRP A 80 14.00 20.61 -7.54
C TRP A 80 13.53 19.53 -6.55
N ALA A 81 13.36 19.89 -5.27
CA ALA A 81 12.88 18.97 -4.27
C ALA A 81 11.44 18.52 -4.58
N THR A 82 10.58 19.43 -5.05
CA THR A 82 9.20 19.11 -5.45
C THR A 82 9.15 18.08 -6.57
N TRP A 83 10.00 18.21 -7.59
CA TRP A 83 10.09 17.22 -8.66
C TRP A 83 10.56 15.85 -8.15
N LEU A 84 11.58 15.82 -7.29
CA LEU A 84 12.07 14.57 -6.71
C LEU A 84 11.02 13.90 -5.81
N GLY A 85 10.29 14.68 -5.01
CA GLY A 85 9.18 14.18 -4.18
C GLY A 85 8.03 13.62 -5.04
N PHE A 86 7.70 14.27 -6.15
CA PHE A 86 6.73 13.78 -7.12
C PHE A 86 7.17 12.45 -7.75
N PHE A 87 8.41 12.35 -8.23
CA PHE A 87 8.95 11.10 -8.77
C PHE A 87 9.00 9.99 -7.72
N ALA A 88 9.41 10.31 -6.48
CA ALA A 88 9.40 9.35 -5.38
C ALA A 88 7.99 8.80 -5.13
N LEU A 89 6.97 9.65 -5.19
CA LEU A 89 5.58 9.23 -5.02
C LEU A 89 5.12 8.34 -6.19
N VAL A 90 5.43 8.70 -7.43
CA VAL A 90 5.10 7.88 -8.62
C VAL A 90 5.74 6.50 -8.52
N VAL A 91 7.03 6.43 -8.19
CA VAL A 91 7.74 5.14 -8.04
C VAL A 91 7.16 4.31 -6.89
N ALA A 92 6.85 4.95 -5.76
CA ALA A 92 6.21 4.26 -4.65
C ALA A 92 4.83 3.69 -5.02
N MET A 93 4.03 4.44 -5.79
CA MET A 93 2.73 3.98 -6.28
C MET A 93 2.84 2.80 -7.23
N ILE A 94 3.86 2.76 -8.10
CA ILE A 94 4.12 1.60 -8.97
C ILE A 94 4.39 0.35 -8.12
N ASN A 95 5.14 0.47 -7.03
CA ASN A 95 5.43 -0.66 -6.14
C ASN A 95 4.16 -1.18 -5.44
N VAL A 96 3.32 -0.27 -4.95
CA VAL A 96 2.02 -0.61 -4.35
C VAL A 96 1.13 -1.31 -5.38
N VAL A 97 0.80 -0.63 -6.48
CA VAL A 97 -0.18 -1.13 -7.47
C VAL A 97 0.34 -2.38 -8.17
N GLY A 98 1.59 -2.39 -8.60
CA GLY A 98 2.22 -3.54 -9.24
C GLY A 98 2.30 -4.75 -8.31
N GLY A 99 2.71 -4.54 -7.05
CA GLY A 99 2.76 -5.60 -6.05
C GLY A 99 1.40 -6.25 -5.80
N PHE A 100 0.32 -5.47 -5.66
CA PHE A 100 -1.01 -6.00 -5.43
C PHE A 100 -1.59 -6.72 -6.66
N LEU A 101 -1.41 -6.18 -7.88
CA LEU A 101 -1.92 -6.81 -9.10
C LEU A 101 -1.26 -8.16 -9.40
N VAL A 102 0.07 -8.24 -9.23
CA VAL A 102 0.81 -9.50 -9.47
C VAL A 102 0.43 -10.56 -8.44
N THR A 103 0.32 -10.16 -7.17
CA THR A 103 -0.06 -11.07 -6.08
C THR A 103 -1.49 -11.58 -6.25
N ASP A 104 -2.43 -10.72 -6.65
CA ASP A 104 -3.81 -11.11 -6.93
C ASP A 104 -3.90 -12.13 -8.08
N ARG A 105 -3.22 -11.88 -9.20
CA ARG A 105 -3.14 -12.84 -10.32
C ARG A 105 -2.55 -14.19 -9.89
N MET A 106 -1.58 -14.19 -8.98
CA MET A 106 -1.00 -15.42 -8.44
C MET A 106 -1.97 -16.17 -7.50
N LEU A 107 -2.71 -15.45 -6.65
CA LEU A 107 -3.69 -16.02 -5.72
C LEU A 107 -4.96 -16.53 -6.43
N GLN A 108 -5.36 -15.92 -7.54
CA GLN A 108 -6.45 -16.42 -8.39
C GLN A 108 -6.22 -17.85 -8.90
N MET A 109 -4.97 -18.30 -8.98
CA MET A 109 -4.63 -19.68 -9.37
C MET A 109 -4.84 -20.69 -8.24
N PHE A 110 -4.89 -20.24 -6.98
CA PHE A 110 -5.26 -21.06 -5.82
C PHE A 110 -6.76 -21.03 -5.51
N ALA A 111 -7.46 -20.00 -5.96
CA ALA A 111 -8.91 -19.97 -5.95
C ALA A 111 -9.43 -21.03 -6.95
N ARG A 112 -9.94 -22.16 -6.44
CA ARG A 112 -10.68 -23.12 -7.27
C ARG A 112 -11.78 -22.35 -8.00
N ARG A 113 -11.68 -22.30 -9.34
CA ARG A 113 -12.64 -21.70 -10.28
C ARG A 113 -14.00 -21.43 -9.64
N GLN A 114 -14.25 -20.19 -9.22
CA GLN A 114 -15.62 -19.74 -9.20
C GLN A 114 -16.08 -19.70 -10.66
N LYS A 115 -17.10 -20.52 -10.91
CA LYS A 115 -17.88 -20.74 -12.13
C LYS A 115 -17.74 -19.61 -13.17
N PRO A 116 -17.52 -19.93 -14.46
CA PRO A 116 -17.58 -18.90 -15.52
C PRO A 116 -18.95 -18.20 -15.45
N PRO A 117 -19.04 -16.88 -15.70
CA PRO A 117 -20.33 -16.22 -15.81
C PRO A 117 -21.07 -16.85 -16.98
N ALA A 118 -22.06 -17.67 -16.65
CA ALA A 118 -22.99 -18.21 -17.61
C ALA A 118 -23.81 -17.05 -18.21
N ALA A 119 -23.97 -17.13 -19.53
CA ALA A 119 -24.96 -16.39 -20.33
C ALA A 119 -24.70 -14.90 -20.58
N SER A 120 -23.87 -14.63 -21.58
CA SER A 120 -24.23 -13.64 -22.62
C SER A 120 -24.47 -14.39 -23.93
N GLU A 121 -25.46 -15.27 -23.94
CA GLU A 121 -26.11 -15.70 -25.17
C GLU A 121 -27.14 -14.62 -25.48
N LYS A 122 -26.70 -13.53 -26.11
CA LYS A 122 -27.61 -12.54 -26.68
C LYS A 122 -28.33 -13.22 -27.84
N SER A 123 -29.60 -13.52 -27.58
CA SER A 123 -30.71 -13.58 -28.53
C SER A 123 -30.34 -13.06 -29.93
N GLN A 124 -30.17 -14.00 -30.87
CA GLN A 124 -30.53 -13.81 -32.27
C GLN A 124 -31.68 -14.77 -32.57
N GLU A 125 -32.81 -14.51 -31.94
CA GLU A 125 -34.10 -14.95 -32.47
C GLU A 125 -34.63 -13.79 -33.31
N GLY A 126 -34.47 -13.90 -34.63
CA GLY A 126 -34.74 -12.81 -35.55
C GLY A 126 -34.79 -13.28 -36.99
N ALA A 127 -35.96 -13.80 -37.35
CA ALA A 127 -36.51 -13.85 -38.71
C ALA A 127 -35.76 -14.66 -39.77
N LYS A 128 -36.27 -15.87 -40.05
CA LYS A 128 -36.49 -16.33 -41.44
C LYS A 128 -37.72 -17.22 -41.51
N THR A 129 -38.73 -16.65 -42.17
CA THR A 129 -40.04 -17.20 -42.55
C THR A 129 -39.92 -18.56 -43.26
N PRO A 130 -40.84 -19.53 -43.05
CA PRO A 130 -40.96 -20.66 -43.94
C PRO A 130 -41.69 -20.20 -45.21
N VAL A 131 -40.99 -20.12 -46.32
CA VAL A 131 -41.58 -20.09 -47.66
C VAL A 131 -40.84 -21.14 -48.50
N GLN A 132 -41.58 -22.22 -48.73
CA GLN A 132 -41.34 -23.38 -49.62
C GLN A 132 -40.50 -24.52 -49.05
#